data_AF-I3YXJ0-F1
#
_entry.id   AF-I3YXJ0-F1
#
_cell.length_a   1.000
_cell.length_b   1.000
_cell.length_c   1.000
_cell.angle_alpha   90.00
_cell.angle_beta   90.00
_cell.angle_gamma   90.00
#
_symmetry.space_group_name_H-M   'P 1'
#
loop_
_entity.id
_entity.type
_entity.pdbx_description
1 polymer ?
#
loop_
_entity_poly.entity_id
_entity_poly.type
_entity_poly.pdbx_seq_one_letter_code
_entity_poly.pdbx_strand_id
1 'polypeptide(L)'
;MMYSSIYFKQEGNDFSHNLKSDFACFALWKPARPYRDRIRNLLATNFDILLETEIVWTDKNLKQNAKRLYEIPIRLHVPAEKWPVGHEKKIGDNKFILFVVKDNKPDYTYAMSVSKKIELSNLNVVKTKYQIRDWIKDDLKVNYAVHSTNNIYEFFFQAPLILGADIFKKLIGGEKIIKELIEKDLEGADGWKNWQEVFEILNLTNNYLVLRGFETLPINNSEKDLDILTDNYQRFASALGAAQLSHQPYKGNFKVNNEEVSLDMRFIGDKYYDIAWAKEILQTKMLRNNVYIPRKDHYFYSLLFHAKVQKPKVKAKYIDILEKLAKDLNFEWYKTEKIENDIAMGQILNGYFRSQGYFYENPIDRAVYKNESIIKFLQNNKFSLYKLWLKKIETRVLIYFPTRVISNLKRLRNKF
;
A
#
# COMPACT_ATOMS: atom_id res chain seq x y z
N MET A 1 -13.63 11.37 -1.85
CA MET A 1 -13.22 10.38 -0.83
C MET A 1 -12.04 9.61 -1.39
N MET A 2 -11.00 9.35 -0.60
CA MET A 2 -9.73 8.76 -1.06
C MET A 2 -9.39 7.51 -0.26
N TYR A 3 -8.57 6.62 -0.82
CA TYR A 3 -8.14 5.38 -0.14
C TYR A 3 -7.55 5.66 1.24
N SER A 4 -6.66 6.65 1.31
CA SER A 4 -5.97 7.05 2.54
C SER A 4 -6.87 7.64 3.63
N SER A 5 -8.14 7.94 3.33
CA SER A 5 -9.10 8.47 4.30
C SER A 5 -9.94 7.39 4.97
N ILE A 6 -9.76 6.12 4.58
CA ILE A 6 -10.46 4.99 5.18
C ILE A 6 -9.73 4.57 6.45
N TYR A 7 -10.47 4.48 7.55
CA TYR A 7 -9.96 3.89 8.78
C TYR A 7 -11.05 3.07 9.46
N PHE A 8 -10.61 2.00 10.12
CA PHE A 8 -11.48 1.14 10.90
C PHE A 8 -11.42 1.52 12.38
N LYS A 9 -12.56 1.41 13.05
CA LYS A 9 -12.70 1.47 14.50
C LYS A 9 -13.28 0.14 15.00
N GLN A 10 -12.89 -0.24 16.20
CA GLN A 10 -13.49 -1.36 16.92
C GLN A 10 -14.28 -0.79 18.09
N GLU A 11 -15.56 -1.16 18.19
CA GLU A 11 -16.45 -0.78 19.29
C GLU A 11 -17.00 -2.07 19.91
N GLY A 12 -16.46 -2.45 21.08
CA GLY A 12 -16.74 -3.78 21.65
C GLY A 12 -16.21 -4.90 20.75
N ASN A 13 -17.11 -5.78 20.30
CA ASN A 13 -16.79 -6.88 19.38
C ASN A 13 -16.99 -6.51 17.89
N ASP A 14 -17.55 -5.33 17.61
CA ASP A 14 -17.94 -4.94 16.27
C ASP A 14 -16.83 -4.09 15.61
N PHE A 15 -16.66 -4.28 14.30
CA PHE A 15 -15.78 -3.46 13.48
C PHE A 15 -16.60 -2.60 12.53
N SER A 16 -16.17 -1.36 12.33
CA SER A 16 -16.77 -0.47 11.32
C SER A 16 -15.70 0.43 10.73
N HIS A 17 -15.91 0.87 9.48
CA HIS A 17 -15.11 1.95 8.89
C HIS A 17 -15.85 3.27 8.97
N ASN A 18 -15.13 4.37 8.78
CA ASN A 18 -15.62 5.74 8.85
C ASN A 18 -16.57 6.18 7.71
N LEU A 19 -17.06 5.25 6.89
CA LEU A 19 -17.95 5.55 5.76
C LEU A 19 -19.39 5.20 6.15
N LYS A 20 -20.37 5.92 5.59
CA LYS A 20 -21.80 5.70 5.87
C LYS A 20 -22.32 4.36 5.34
N SER A 21 -21.67 3.80 4.34
CA SER A 21 -22.04 2.55 3.67
C SER A 21 -20.78 1.90 3.12
N ASP A 22 -20.87 0.59 2.89
CA ASP A 22 -19.81 -0.17 2.24
C ASP A 22 -20.17 -0.44 0.79
N PHE A 23 -19.17 -0.79 -0.02
CA PHE A 23 -19.31 -1.01 -1.44
C PHE A 23 -18.50 -2.23 -1.86
N ALA A 24 -19.02 -2.99 -2.82
CA ALA A 24 -18.33 -4.14 -3.34
C ALA A 24 -18.54 -4.31 -4.84
N CYS A 25 -17.52 -4.86 -5.49
CA CYS A 25 -17.63 -5.42 -6.83
C CYS A 25 -17.99 -6.90 -6.74
N PHE A 26 -18.87 -7.38 -7.62
CA PHE A 26 -19.02 -8.79 -7.97
C PHE A 26 -18.74 -8.96 -9.45
N ALA A 27 -17.69 -9.69 -9.80
CA ALA A 27 -17.34 -9.99 -11.18
C ALA A 27 -17.67 -11.44 -11.51
N LEU A 28 -18.52 -11.62 -12.52
CA LEU A 28 -18.95 -12.92 -13.03
C LEU A 28 -18.07 -13.28 -14.21
N TRP A 29 -17.16 -14.22 -13.98
CA TRP A 29 -16.30 -14.78 -15.00
C TRP A 29 -17.10 -15.64 -15.97
N LYS A 30 -16.46 -16.10 -17.07
CA LYS A 30 -17.12 -16.83 -18.15
C LYS A 30 -18.11 -17.92 -17.67
N PRO A 31 -17.75 -18.82 -16.73
CA PRO A 31 -18.66 -19.89 -16.31
C PRO A 31 -19.88 -19.40 -15.52
N ALA A 32 -19.80 -18.22 -14.89
CA ALA A 32 -20.89 -17.65 -14.10
C ALA A 32 -21.90 -16.85 -14.94
N ARG A 33 -21.59 -16.56 -16.21
CA ARG A 33 -22.45 -15.73 -17.07
C ARG A 33 -23.89 -16.26 -17.22
N PRO A 34 -24.14 -17.57 -17.39
CA PRO A 34 -25.51 -18.10 -17.44
C PRO A 34 -26.33 -17.86 -16.17
N TYR A 35 -25.67 -17.57 -15.04
CA TYR A 35 -26.31 -17.31 -13.75
C TYR A 35 -26.62 -15.83 -13.50
N ARG A 36 -26.38 -14.95 -14.49
CA ARG A 36 -26.53 -13.49 -14.36
C ARG A 36 -27.81 -13.07 -13.66
N ASP A 37 -28.97 -13.56 -14.13
CA ASP A 37 -30.27 -13.12 -13.60
C ASP A 37 -30.51 -13.63 -12.18
N ARG A 38 -30.14 -14.89 -11.90
CA ARG A 38 -30.22 -15.48 -10.57
C ARG A 38 -29.32 -14.74 -9.57
N ILE A 39 -28.11 -14.38 -9.99
CA ILE A 39 -27.15 -13.61 -9.19
C ILE A 39 -27.66 -12.19 -8.98
N ARG A 40 -28.17 -11.51 -10.02
CA ARG A 40 -28.77 -10.17 -9.89
C ARG A 40 -29.88 -10.18 -8.85
N ASN A 41 -30.78 -11.15 -8.91
CA ASN A 41 -31.88 -11.25 -7.96
C ASN A 41 -31.38 -11.41 -6.52
N LEU A 42 -30.38 -12.28 -6.29
CA LEU A 42 -29.76 -12.42 -4.96
C LEU A 42 -29.05 -11.14 -4.50
N LEU A 43 -28.33 -10.46 -5.39
CA LEU A 43 -27.66 -9.21 -5.05
C LEU A 43 -28.70 -8.14 -4.68
N ALA A 44 -29.82 -8.06 -5.39
CA ALA A 44 -30.88 -7.10 -5.12
C ALA A 44 -31.65 -7.38 -3.81
N THR A 45 -31.64 -8.60 -3.28
CA THR A 45 -32.22 -8.86 -1.94
C THR A 45 -31.31 -8.38 -0.81
N ASN A 46 -30.00 -8.29 -1.05
CA ASN A 46 -29.00 -8.03 -0.01
C ASN A 46 -28.40 -6.62 -0.10
N PHE A 47 -28.41 -6.00 -1.28
CA PHE A 47 -27.69 -4.77 -1.57
C PHE A 47 -28.43 -3.86 -2.56
N ASP A 48 -28.07 -2.57 -2.56
CA ASP A 48 -28.46 -1.67 -3.65
C ASP A 48 -27.51 -1.88 -4.83
N ILE A 49 -28.02 -2.31 -5.98
CA ILE A 49 -27.22 -2.44 -7.21
C ILE A 49 -27.08 -1.06 -7.86
N LEU A 50 -25.86 -0.52 -7.84
CA LEU A 50 -25.53 0.80 -8.39
C LEU A 50 -25.05 0.73 -9.84
N LEU A 51 -24.42 -0.37 -10.24
CA LEU A 51 -24.00 -0.61 -11.61
C LEU A 51 -24.12 -2.08 -11.92
N GLU A 52 -24.59 -2.38 -13.13
CA GLU A 52 -24.45 -3.66 -13.78
C GLU A 52 -24.02 -3.41 -15.22
N THR A 53 -22.84 -3.90 -15.60
CA THR A 53 -22.28 -3.68 -16.93
C THR A 53 -21.50 -4.90 -17.38
N GLU A 54 -21.41 -5.10 -18.68
CA GLU A 54 -20.36 -5.91 -19.28
C GLU A 54 -19.06 -5.10 -19.37
N ILE A 55 -17.94 -5.69 -18.96
CA ILE A 55 -16.60 -5.18 -19.18
C ILE A 55 -15.94 -6.03 -20.26
N VAL A 56 -15.29 -5.37 -21.21
CA VAL A 56 -14.50 -6.02 -22.25
C VAL A 56 -13.07 -5.49 -22.18
N TRP A 57 -12.14 -6.39 -21.85
CA TRP A 57 -10.70 -6.15 -21.95
C TRP A 57 -10.21 -6.51 -23.34
N THR A 58 -9.07 -5.95 -23.76
CA THR A 58 -8.42 -6.38 -24.99
C THR A 58 -7.70 -7.71 -24.76
N ASP A 59 -7.63 -8.56 -25.79
CA ASP A 59 -6.90 -9.83 -25.71
C ASP A 59 -5.41 -9.61 -25.39
N LYS A 60 -4.85 -8.52 -25.93
CA LYS A 60 -3.48 -8.07 -25.67
C LYS A 60 -3.23 -7.89 -24.16
N ASN A 61 -4.13 -7.21 -23.46
CA ASN A 61 -3.93 -6.82 -22.06
C ASN A 61 -4.58 -7.78 -21.05
N LEU A 62 -5.36 -8.78 -21.48
CA LEU A 62 -6.07 -9.73 -20.60
C LEU A 62 -5.19 -10.30 -19.48
N LYS A 63 -3.99 -10.81 -19.81
CA LYS A 63 -3.09 -11.43 -18.82
C LYS A 63 -2.54 -10.40 -17.83
N GLN A 64 -2.24 -9.19 -18.30
CA GLN A 64 -1.76 -8.09 -17.47
C GLN A 64 -2.87 -7.57 -16.55
N ASN A 65 -4.07 -7.35 -17.08
CA ASN A 65 -5.23 -6.90 -16.32
C ASN A 65 -5.57 -7.90 -15.21
N ALA A 66 -5.65 -9.19 -15.56
CA ALA A 66 -5.90 -10.25 -14.59
C ALA A 66 -4.88 -10.21 -13.44
N LYS A 67 -3.59 -10.14 -13.75
CA LYS A 67 -2.54 -10.06 -12.72
C LYS A 67 -2.65 -8.83 -11.84
N ARG A 68 -2.78 -7.64 -12.44
CA ARG A 68 -2.85 -6.37 -11.73
C ARG A 68 -4.08 -6.30 -10.82
N LEU A 69 -5.23 -6.81 -11.27
CA LEU A 69 -6.46 -6.86 -10.48
C LEU A 69 -6.29 -7.69 -9.18
N TYR A 70 -5.41 -8.68 -9.19
CA TYR A 70 -5.09 -9.53 -8.04
C TYR A 70 -3.77 -9.13 -7.35
N GLU A 71 -3.32 -7.89 -7.50
CA GLU A 71 -2.12 -7.34 -6.87
C GLU A 71 -0.84 -8.14 -7.18
N ILE A 72 -0.79 -8.76 -8.37
CA ILE A 72 0.40 -9.41 -8.90
C ILE A 72 1.05 -8.46 -9.90
N PRO A 73 2.13 -7.76 -9.53
CA PRO A 73 2.80 -6.82 -10.42
C PRO A 73 3.45 -7.53 -11.62
N ILE A 74 3.70 -6.74 -12.66
CA ILE A 74 4.36 -7.19 -13.90
C ILE A 74 5.85 -7.40 -13.61
N ARG A 75 6.49 -8.36 -14.29
CA ARG A 75 7.94 -8.58 -14.18
C ARG A 75 8.66 -7.92 -15.34
N LEU A 76 9.66 -7.10 -15.03
CA LEU A 76 10.56 -6.47 -16.00
C LEU A 76 11.38 -7.54 -16.72
N HIS A 77 11.67 -7.31 -18.01
CA HIS A 77 12.42 -8.22 -18.89
C HIS A 77 11.87 -9.64 -19.03
N VAL A 78 10.62 -9.89 -18.61
CA VAL A 78 9.94 -11.15 -18.84
C VAL A 78 8.78 -10.93 -19.80
N PRO A 79 8.81 -11.49 -21.01
CA PRO A 79 7.69 -11.43 -21.95
C PRO A 79 6.40 -12.00 -21.34
N ALA A 80 5.24 -11.43 -21.72
CA ALA A 80 3.95 -11.80 -21.16
C ALA A 80 3.63 -13.29 -21.33
N GLU A 81 4.10 -13.92 -22.39
CA GLU A 81 3.90 -15.34 -22.70
C GLU A 81 4.53 -16.23 -21.64
N LYS A 82 5.69 -15.82 -21.09
CA LYS A 82 6.45 -16.55 -20.07
C LYS A 82 5.95 -16.31 -18.65
N TRP A 83 5.00 -15.40 -18.45
CA TRP A 83 4.44 -15.17 -17.13
C TRP A 83 3.68 -16.41 -16.63
N PRO A 84 3.72 -16.72 -15.32
CA PRO A 84 2.93 -17.79 -14.75
C PRO A 84 1.47 -17.63 -15.11
N VAL A 85 0.89 -18.71 -15.63
CA VAL A 85 -0.52 -18.77 -15.97
C VAL A 85 -1.31 -18.95 -14.68
N GLY A 86 -2.35 -18.16 -14.45
CA GLY A 86 -3.10 -18.25 -13.21
C GLY A 86 -4.49 -17.65 -13.26
N HIS A 87 -4.58 -16.33 -13.14
CA HIS A 87 -5.86 -15.64 -12.95
C HIS A 87 -6.67 -15.55 -14.24
N GLU A 88 -6.02 -15.37 -15.38
CA GLU A 88 -6.65 -15.32 -16.70
C GLU A 88 -7.40 -16.61 -17.04
N LYS A 89 -6.91 -17.77 -16.58
CA LYS A 89 -7.62 -19.06 -16.74
C LYS A 89 -8.93 -19.11 -15.96
N LYS A 90 -8.98 -18.48 -14.78
CA LYS A 90 -10.20 -18.41 -13.95
C LYS A 90 -11.23 -17.48 -14.57
N ILE A 91 -10.77 -16.38 -15.17
CA ILE A 91 -11.63 -15.42 -15.88
C ILE A 91 -12.21 -16.08 -17.14
N GLY A 92 -11.37 -16.79 -17.90
CA GLY A 92 -11.75 -17.67 -19.00
C GLY A 92 -12.18 -16.97 -20.30
N ASP A 93 -12.36 -15.65 -20.28
CA ASP A 93 -12.73 -14.81 -21.41
C ASP A 93 -12.16 -13.39 -21.24
N ASN A 94 -12.18 -12.58 -22.29
CA ASN A 94 -11.90 -11.15 -22.22
C ASN A 94 -13.13 -10.32 -21.79
N LYS A 95 -14.31 -10.96 -21.71
CA LYS A 95 -15.57 -10.35 -21.26
C LYS A 95 -16.05 -10.89 -19.92
N PHE A 96 -16.53 -10.01 -19.06
CA PHE A 96 -17.17 -10.42 -17.80
C PHE A 96 -18.25 -9.42 -17.40
N ILE A 97 -19.20 -9.87 -16.57
CA ILE A 97 -20.23 -8.98 -16.02
C ILE A 97 -19.74 -8.47 -14.68
N LEU A 98 -19.81 -7.16 -14.49
CA LEU A 98 -19.47 -6.49 -13.24
C LEU A 98 -20.73 -5.90 -12.62
N PHE A 99 -20.98 -6.26 -11.37
CA PHE A 99 -21.90 -5.55 -10.50
C PHE A 99 -21.10 -4.68 -9.52
N VAL A 100 -21.54 -3.43 -9.33
CA VAL A 100 -21.15 -2.64 -8.17
C VAL A 100 -22.37 -2.49 -7.27
N VAL A 101 -22.21 -2.91 -6.02
CA VAL A 101 -23.29 -2.91 -5.04
C VAL A 101 -22.91 -2.06 -3.84
N LYS A 102 -23.92 -1.49 -3.19
CA LYS A 102 -23.80 -0.75 -1.93
C LYS A 102 -24.50 -1.53 -0.82
N ASP A 103 -23.76 -1.75 0.26
CA ASP A 103 -24.28 -2.33 1.50
C ASP A 103 -24.53 -1.20 2.51
N ASN A 104 -25.80 -0.99 2.85
CA ASN A 104 -26.21 0.03 3.80
C ASN A 104 -26.01 -0.38 5.27
N LYS A 105 -25.77 -1.66 5.54
CA LYS A 105 -25.60 -2.22 6.89
C LYS A 105 -24.45 -3.25 6.87
N PRO A 106 -23.22 -2.81 6.58
CA PRO A 106 -22.08 -3.71 6.51
C PRO A 106 -21.81 -4.35 7.87
N ASP A 107 -21.52 -5.65 7.83
CA ASP A 107 -21.14 -6.45 9.00
C ASP A 107 -19.68 -6.87 8.86
N TYR A 108 -18.77 -6.18 9.56
CA TYR A 108 -17.33 -6.45 9.44
C TYR A 108 -16.82 -7.38 10.53
N THR A 109 -16.10 -8.42 10.09
CA THR A 109 -15.38 -9.31 10.99
C THR A 109 -14.11 -9.83 10.32
N TYR A 110 -13.26 -10.52 11.09
CA TYR A 110 -12.13 -11.24 10.52
C TYR A 110 -12.63 -12.50 9.80
N ALA A 111 -12.43 -12.55 8.49
CA ALA A 111 -12.74 -13.72 7.68
C ALA A 111 -11.47 -14.30 7.06
N MET A 112 -11.42 -15.63 6.92
CA MET A 112 -10.34 -16.30 6.23
C MET A 112 -10.67 -16.43 4.74
N SER A 113 -9.78 -15.94 3.89
CA SER A 113 -9.84 -16.14 2.45
C SER A 113 -9.42 -17.56 2.06
N VAL A 114 -9.69 -17.93 0.81
CA VAL A 114 -9.25 -19.22 0.22
C VAL A 114 -7.72 -19.37 0.17
N SER A 115 -7.00 -18.24 0.29
CA SER A 115 -5.54 -18.20 0.36
C SER A 115 -5.00 -18.31 1.80
N LYS A 116 -5.87 -18.57 2.79
CA LYS A 116 -5.60 -18.61 4.23
C LYS A 116 -5.17 -17.27 4.84
N LYS A 117 -5.28 -16.17 4.09
CA LYS A 117 -5.17 -14.81 4.65
C LYS A 117 -6.39 -14.52 5.51
N ILE A 118 -6.17 -13.98 6.71
CA ILE A 118 -7.21 -13.50 7.62
C ILE A 118 -7.24 -11.98 7.53
N GLU A 119 -8.39 -11.41 7.19
CA GLU A 119 -8.55 -9.98 6.97
C GLU A 119 -9.93 -9.50 7.42
N LEU A 120 -10.03 -8.22 7.80
CA LEU A 120 -11.32 -7.58 8.02
C LEU A 120 -12.09 -7.59 6.70
N SER A 121 -13.28 -8.19 6.72
CA SER A 121 -14.13 -8.40 5.56
C SER A 121 -15.58 -8.10 5.90
N ASN A 122 -16.32 -7.59 4.92
CA ASN A 122 -17.77 -7.49 5.00
C ASN A 122 -18.39 -8.88 4.83
N LEU A 123 -18.98 -9.40 5.90
CA LEU A 123 -19.54 -10.73 5.98
C LEU A 123 -20.76 -10.91 5.06
N ASN A 124 -21.54 -9.86 4.81
CA ASN A 124 -22.67 -9.91 3.87
C ASN A 124 -22.15 -10.21 2.45
N VAL A 125 -21.08 -9.54 2.04
CA VAL A 125 -20.42 -9.74 0.74
C VAL A 125 -19.80 -11.14 0.66
N VAL A 126 -19.08 -11.55 1.70
CA VAL A 126 -18.41 -12.86 1.76
C VAL A 126 -19.44 -13.99 1.67
N LYS A 127 -20.51 -13.97 2.48
CA LYS A 127 -21.58 -14.98 2.48
C LYS A 127 -22.26 -15.04 1.10
N THR A 128 -22.63 -13.89 0.54
CA THR A 128 -23.27 -13.82 -0.78
C THR A 128 -22.38 -14.41 -1.87
N LYS A 129 -21.08 -14.10 -1.89
CA LYS A 129 -20.13 -14.69 -2.82
C LYS A 129 -20.07 -16.22 -2.69
N TYR A 130 -19.98 -16.75 -1.47
CA TYR A 130 -19.90 -18.20 -1.26
C TYR A 130 -21.19 -18.91 -1.69
N GLN A 131 -22.36 -18.34 -1.37
CA GLN A 131 -23.64 -18.87 -1.84
C GLN A 131 -23.68 -18.97 -3.38
N ILE A 132 -23.23 -17.93 -4.09
CA ILE A 132 -23.15 -17.95 -5.56
C ILE A 132 -22.17 -19.02 -6.05
N ARG A 133 -21.00 -19.15 -5.40
CA ARG A 133 -20.00 -20.16 -5.76
C ARG A 133 -20.52 -21.57 -5.54
N ASP A 134 -21.27 -21.81 -4.49
CA ASP A 134 -21.85 -23.12 -4.19
C ASP A 134 -22.86 -23.52 -5.26
N TRP A 135 -23.76 -22.61 -5.68
CA TRP A 135 -24.68 -22.85 -6.80
C TRP A 135 -23.95 -23.30 -8.07
N ILE A 136 -22.94 -22.52 -8.48
CA ILE A 136 -22.22 -22.80 -9.73
C ILE A 136 -21.38 -24.07 -9.61
N LYS A 137 -20.81 -24.33 -8.43
CA LYS A 137 -20.05 -25.55 -8.18
C LYS A 137 -20.96 -26.77 -8.21
N ASP A 138 -22.16 -26.69 -7.65
CA ASP A 138 -23.10 -27.80 -7.63
C ASP A 138 -23.56 -28.16 -9.04
N ASP A 139 -23.86 -27.16 -9.86
CA ASP A 139 -24.35 -27.34 -11.22
C ASP A 139 -23.24 -27.69 -12.23
N LEU A 140 -22.11 -26.98 -12.20
CA LEU A 140 -21.06 -27.05 -13.24
C LEU A 140 -19.77 -27.73 -12.79
N LYS A 141 -19.62 -28.05 -11.50
CA LYS A 141 -18.36 -28.55 -10.90
C LYS A 141 -17.17 -27.60 -11.08
N VAL A 142 -17.44 -26.31 -11.28
CA VAL A 142 -16.43 -25.25 -11.44
C VAL A 142 -16.25 -24.48 -10.13
N ASN A 143 -15.00 -24.31 -9.70
CA ASN A 143 -14.67 -23.46 -8.56
C ASN A 143 -14.31 -22.04 -9.02
N TYR A 144 -14.57 -21.05 -8.16
CA TYR A 144 -14.10 -19.66 -8.34
C TYR A 144 -14.61 -18.93 -9.60
N ALA A 145 -15.78 -19.31 -10.12
CA ALA A 145 -16.40 -18.64 -11.27
C ALA A 145 -16.86 -17.19 -10.99
N VAL A 146 -16.91 -16.79 -9.71
CA VAL A 146 -17.23 -15.43 -9.28
C VAL A 146 -16.17 -14.89 -8.35
N HIS A 147 -15.80 -13.63 -8.58
CA HIS A 147 -14.95 -12.82 -7.73
C HIS A 147 -15.76 -11.74 -7.02
N SER A 148 -15.39 -11.40 -5.79
CA SER A 148 -15.88 -10.20 -5.13
C SER A 148 -14.76 -9.51 -4.37
N THR A 149 -14.86 -8.19 -4.20
CA THR A 149 -14.02 -7.43 -3.28
C THR A 149 -14.52 -7.65 -1.85
N ASN A 150 -13.73 -8.26 -0.97
CA ASN A 150 -14.20 -8.71 0.35
C ASN A 150 -14.29 -7.59 1.39
N ASN A 151 -13.61 -6.49 1.13
CA ASN A 151 -13.55 -5.34 2.01
C ASN A 151 -13.43 -4.06 1.20
N ILE A 152 -13.68 -2.94 1.87
CA ILE A 152 -13.65 -1.61 1.27
C ILE A 152 -12.30 -1.26 0.63
N TYR A 153 -11.17 -1.76 1.15
CA TYR A 153 -9.85 -1.49 0.56
C TYR A 153 -9.67 -2.22 -0.77
N GLU A 154 -10.13 -3.46 -0.89
CA GLU A 154 -10.16 -4.18 -2.18
C GLU A 154 -11.09 -3.47 -3.18
N PHE A 155 -12.23 -2.96 -2.72
CA PHE A 155 -13.14 -2.17 -3.57
C PHE A 155 -12.47 -0.91 -4.10
N PHE A 156 -11.86 -0.10 -3.22
CA PHE A 156 -11.13 1.11 -3.60
C PHE A 156 -9.91 0.81 -4.48
N PHE A 157 -9.30 -0.38 -4.38
CA PHE A 157 -8.25 -0.79 -5.30
C PHE A 157 -8.79 -1.17 -6.68
N GLN A 158 -9.78 -2.07 -6.74
CA GLN A 158 -10.20 -2.69 -7.99
C GLN A 158 -11.18 -1.85 -8.81
N ALA A 159 -12.17 -1.23 -8.16
CA ALA A 159 -13.23 -0.50 -8.85
C ALA A 159 -12.72 0.69 -9.70
N PRO A 160 -11.87 1.61 -9.19
CA PRO A 160 -11.37 2.71 -10.02
C PRO A 160 -10.39 2.22 -11.10
N LEU A 161 -9.68 1.10 -10.90
CA LEU A 161 -8.85 0.52 -11.96
C LEU A 161 -9.69 -0.03 -13.12
N ILE A 162 -10.84 -0.64 -12.83
CA ILE A 162 -11.73 -1.20 -13.87
C ILE A 162 -12.56 -0.08 -14.53
N LEU A 163 -13.11 0.82 -13.74
CA LEU A 163 -14.16 1.77 -14.19
C LEU A 163 -13.63 3.18 -14.48
N GLY A 164 -12.43 3.50 -14.00
CA GLY A 164 -11.88 4.84 -13.99
C GLY A 164 -12.45 5.74 -12.89
N ALA A 165 -11.77 6.87 -12.68
CA ALA A 165 -12.02 7.76 -11.56
C ALA A 165 -13.43 8.37 -11.56
N ASP A 166 -13.93 8.79 -12.72
CA ASP A 166 -15.22 9.48 -12.83
C ASP A 166 -16.40 8.57 -12.47
N ILE A 167 -16.48 7.38 -13.08
CA ILE A 167 -17.52 6.40 -12.78
C ILE A 167 -17.41 5.97 -11.31
N PHE A 168 -16.20 5.71 -10.82
CA PHE A 168 -15.98 5.36 -9.42
C PHE A 168 -16.52 6.42 -8.45
N LYS A 169 -16.18 7.70 -8.67
CA LYS A 169 -16.61 8.83 -7.82
C LYS A 169 -18.13 8.97 -7.76
N LYS A 170 -18.82 8.76 -8.90
CA LYS A 170 -20.28 8.75 -8.97
C LYS A 170 -20.89 7.61 -8.15
N LEU A 171 -20.35 6.39 -8.30
CA LEU A 171 -20.82 5.21 -7.58
C LEU A 171 -20.68 5.35 -6.06
N ILE A 172 -19.54 5.83 -5.56
CA ILE A 172 -19.36 6.06 -4.11
C ILE A 172 -20.19 7.25 -3.60
N GLY A 173 -20.64 8.13 -4.50
CA GLY A 173 -21.65 9.15 -4.23
C GLY A 173 -23.08 8.58 -4.10
N GLY A 174 -23.28 7.30 -4.41
CA GLY A 174 -24.57 6.62 -4.40
C GLY A 174 -25.35 6.73 -5.71
N GLU A 175 -24.74 7.27 -6.77
CA GLU A 175 -25.38 7.37 -8.08
C GLU A 175 -25.54 5.97 -8.70
N LYS A 176 -26.76 5.67 -9.17
CA LYS A 176 -27.02 4.49 -9.98
C LYS A 176 -26.68 4.80 -11.44
N ILE A 177 -25.75 4.06 -12.02
CA ILE A 177 -25.26 4.26 -13.37
C ILE A 177 -25.86 3.19 -14.28
N ILE A 178 -26.51 3.63 -15.36
CA ILE A 178 -27.01 2.76 -16.41
C ILE A 178 -26.01 2.77 -17.55
N LYS A 179 -25.23 1.69 -17.66
CA LYS A 179 -24.28 1.49 -18.75
C LYS A 179 -24.15 0.00 -19.01
N GLU A 180 -24.57 -0.44 -20.19
CA GLU A 180 -24.61 -1.88 -20.51
C GLU A 180 -23.23 -2.46 -20.81
N LEU A 181 -22.34 -1.66 -21.40
CA LEU A 181 -21.04 -2.09 -21.89
C LEU A 181 -19.96 -1.03 -21.62
N ILE A 182 -18.81 -1.47 -21.14
CA ILE A 182 -17.57 -0.68 -21.02
C ILE A 182 -16.44 -1.47 -21.69
N GLU A 183 -15.97 -0.97 -22.83
CA GLU A 183 -14.83 -1.53 -23.56
C GLU A 183 -13.56 -0.76 -23.17
N LYS A 184 -12.80 -1.32 -22.24
CA LYS A 184 -11.63 -0.65 -21.66
C LYS A 184 -10.81 -1.64 -20.83
N ASP A 185 -9.48 -1.58 -21.00
CA ASP A 185 -8.52 -2.22 -20.11
C ASP A 185 -8.35 -1.47 -18.79
N LEU A 186 -7.70 -2.09 -17.79
CA LEU A 186 -7.44 -1.40 -16.52
C LEU A 186 -6.69 -0.07 -16.74
N GLU A 187 -6.97 0.93 -15.91
CA GLU A 187 -6.26 2.21 -15.95
C GLU A 187 -4.74 2.00 -15.99
N GLY A 188 -4.05 2.70 -16.90
CA GLY A 188 -2.61 2.56 -17.08
C GLY A 188 -2.14 1.25 -17.76
N ALA A 189 -3.01 0.44 -18.35
CA ALA A 189 -2.61 -0.82 -19.00
C ALA A 189 -1.56 -0.62 -20.11
N ASP A 190 -1.72 0.41 -20.94
CA ASP A 190 -0.77 0.79 -21.98
C ASP A 190 0.14 1.97 -21.57
N GLY A 191 0.25 2.22 -20.25
CA GLY A 191 0.84 3.43 -19.70
C GLY A 191 -0.18 4.54 -19.48
N TRP A 192 0.28 5.67 -18.97
CA TRP A 192 -0.54 6.81 -18.57
C TRP A 192 -0.40 7.95 -19.57
N LYS A 193 -1.47 8.70 -19.84
CA LYS A 193 -1.37 9.84 -20.76
C LYS A 193 -0.60 11.00 -20.14
N ASN A 194 -0.82 11.22 -18.85
CA ASN A 194 -0.19 12.30 -18.09
C ASN A 194 -0.12 11.94 -16.60
N TRP A 195 0.60 12.76 -15.85
CA TRP A 195 0.78 12.60 -14.41
C TRP A 195 -0.49 12.88 -13.61
N GLN A 196 -1.42 13.69 -14.11
CA GLN A 196 -2.70 13.94 -13.45
C GLN A 196 -3.53 12.64 -13.34
N GLU A 197 -3.63 11.86 -14.43
CA GLU A 197 -4.30 10.55 -14.43
C GLU A 197 -3.64 9.58 -13.45
N VAL A 198 -2.30 9.57 -13.39
CA VAL A 198 -1.52 8.73 -12.45
C VAL A 198 -1.97 9.02 -11.02
N PHE A 199 -1.86 10.26 -10.57
CA PHE A 199 -2.12 10.59 -9.17
C PHE A 199 -3.61 10.57 -8.82
N GLU A 200 -4.50 10.83 -9.78
CA GLU A 200 -5.92 10.62 -9.59
C GLU A 200 -6.24 9.16 -9.23
N ILE A 201 -5.72 8.20 -9.98
CA ILE A 201 -5.93 6.78 -9.68
C ILE A 201 -5.20 6.35 -8.41
N LEU A 202 -3.94 6.78 -8.20
CA LEU A 202 -3.21 6.42 -6.99
C LEU A 202 -3.89 6.92 -5.72
N ASN A 203 -4.49 8.12 -5.73
CA ASN A 203 -5.23 8.66 -4.58
C ASN A 203 -6.48 7.82 -4.23
N LEU A 204 -7.10 7.19 -5.23
CA LEU A 204 -8.27 6.32 -5.05
C LEU A 204 -7.89 4.90 -4.65
N THR A 205 -6.67 4.44 -4.94
CA THR A 205 -6.30 3.02 -4.86
C THR A 205 -5.26 2.68 -3.80
N ASN A 206 -4.51 3.68 -3.31
CA ASN A 206 -3.31 3.45 -2.50
C ASN A 206 -3.18 4.39 -1.30
N ASN A 207 -2.43 3.92 -0.30
CA ASN A 207 -1.88 4.74 0.77
C ASN A 207 -0.39 4.95 0.50
N TYR A 208 -0.06 6.10 -0.05
CA TYR A 208 1.28 6.43 -0.49
C TYR A 208 1.58 7.91 -0.29
N LEU A 209 2.86 8.28 -0.45
CA LEU A 209 3.28 9.63 -0.77
C LEU A 209 4.52 9.62 -1.66
N VAL A 210 4.78 10.74 -2.33
CA VAL A 210 6.03 10.98 -3.07
C VAL A 210 7.05 11.58 -2.11
N LEU A 211 8.18 10.90 -1.90
CA LEU A 211 9.17 11.27 -0.86
C LEU A 211 9.91 12.58 -1.17
N ARG A 212 10.15 12.87 -2.45
CA ARG A 212 10.99 13.97 -2.96
C ARG A 212 10.77 14.15 -4.46
N GLY A 213 11.20 15.28 -5.02
CA GLY A 213 11.03 15.57 -6.45
C GLY A 213 9.58 15.88 -6.85
N PHE A 214 8.73 16.20 -5.87
CA PHE A 214 7.29 16.42 -6.09
C PHE A 214 6.93 17.86 -6.44
N GLU A 215 7.90 18.77 -6.52
CA GLU A 215 7.67 20.21 -6.64
C GLU A 215 6.91 20.60 -7.91
N THR A 216 7.13 19.85 -9.00
CA THR A 216 6.49 20.08 -10.30
C THR A 216 5.37 19.09 -10.61
N LEU A 217 5.15 18.08 -9.76
CA LEU A 217 4.04 17.13 -9.91
C LEU A 217 2.71 17.82 -9.54
N PRO A 218 1.60 17.45 -10.21
CA PRO A 218 1.46 16.46 -11.27
C PRO A 218 1.62 17.08 -12.66
N ILE A 219 2.20 18.28 -12.79
CA ILE A 219 2.30 18.98 -14.08
C ILE A 219 3.43 18.38 -14.93
N ASN A 220 4.58 18.13 -14.31
CA ASN A 220 5.76 17.58 -14.98
C ASN A 220 6.59 16.72 -14.02
N ASN A 221 7.39 15.82 -14.58
CA ASN A 221 8.46 15.11 -13.89
C ASN A 221 9.70 15.04 -14.79
N SER A 222 10.51 16.11 -14.76
CA SER A 222 11.70 16.20 -15.60
C SER A 222 12.79 15.19 -15.22
N GLU A 223 12.80 14.71 -13.98
CA GLU A 223 13.80 13.75 -13.50
C GLU A 223 13.50 12.31 -13.98
N LYS A 224 12.27 12.06 -14.47
CA LYS A 224 11.79 10.74 -14.92
C LYS A 224 12.03 9.64 -13.89
N ASP A 225 11.99 9.99 -12.61
CA ASP A 225 12.05 9.09 -11.48
C ASP A 225 10.90 9.38 -10.50
N LEU A 226 10.46 8.36 -9.78
CA LEU A 226 9.44 8.48 -8.76
C LEU A 226 9.90 7.72 -7.51
N ASP A 227 10.32 8.46 -6.48
CA ASP A 227 10.60 7.96 -5.14
C ASP A 227 9.31 7.99 -4.31
N ILE A 228 8.81 6.84 -3.87
CA ILE A 228 7.58 6.77 -3.05
C ILE A 228 7.81 6.11 -1.70
N LEU A 229 6.91 6.41 -0.76
CA LEU A 229 6.66 5.59 0.42
C LEU A 229 5.22 5.07 0.35
N THR A 230 5.00 3.78 0.58
CA THR A 230 3.68 3.13 0.57
C THR A 230 3.54 2.10 1.69
N ASP A 231 2.33 1.68 2.04
CA ASP A 231 2.12 0.55 2.94
C ASP A 231 2.25 -0.81 2.24
N ASN A 232 1.96 -0.87 0.95
CA ASN A 232 2.01 -2.08 0.14
C ASN A 232 2.57 -1.80 -1.27
N TYR A 233 3.82 -2.21 -1.51
CA TYR A 233 4.50 -1.99 -2.80
C TYR A 233 3.89 -2.81 -3.95
N GLN A 234 3.29 -3.98 -3.66
CA GLN A 234 2.66 -4.81 -4.70
C GLN A 234 1.40 -4.14 -5.21
N ARG A 235 0.54 -3.67 -4.30
CA ARG A 235 -0.66 -2.90 -4.64
C ARG A 235 -0.30 -1.63 -5.40
N PHE A 236 0.69 -0.88 -4.93
CA PHE A 236 1.15 0.34 -5.59
C PHE A 236 1.61 0.08 -7.02
N ALA A 237 2.48 -0.90 -7.23
CA ALA A 237 2.97 -1.26 -8.55
C ALA A 237 1.88 -1.82 -9.47
N SER A 238 0.95 -2.61 -8.94
CA SER A 238 -0.19 -3.12 -9.68
C SER A 238 -1.15 -2.00 -10.10
N ALA A 239 -1.44 -1.02 -9.23
CA ALA A 239 -2.23 0.14 -9.59
C ALA A 239 -1.55 0.96 -10.69
N LEU A 240 -0.24 1.17 -10.60
CA LEU A 240 0.53 1.94 -11.57
C LEU A 240 0.72 1.23 -12.92
N GLY A 241 0.58 -0.10 -12.96
CA GLY A 241 0.96 -0.89 -14.14
C GLY A 241 2.48 -1.00 -14.30
N ALA A 242 3.23 -0.94 -13.20
CA ALA A 242 4.69 -0.97 -13.22
C ALA A 242 5.24 -2.39 -13.47
N ALA A 243 6.31 -2.46 -14.25
CA ALA A 243 7.12 -3.65 -14.44
C ALA A 243 8.28 -3.66 -13.44
N GLN A 244 8.30 -4.67 -12.55
CA GLN A 244 9.24 -4.76 -11.42
C GLN A 244 10.43 -5.68 -11.69
N LEU A 245 11.57 -5.38 -11.06
CA LEU A 245 12.75 -6.26 -11.07
C LEU A 245 12.51 -7.53 -10.24
N SER A 246 12.93 -8.69 -10.76
CA SER A 246 12.73 -9.98 -10.07
C SER A 246 13.43 -10.08 -8.70
N HIS A 247 14.61 -9.48 -8.54
CA HIS A 247 15.40 -9.55 -7.31
C HIS A 247 15.22 -8.32 -6.38
N GLN A 248 14.62 -7.25 -6.90
CA GLN A 248 14.33 -6.02 -6.16
C GLN A 248 12.93 -5.55 -6.54
N PRO A 249 11.87 -6.27 -6.10
CA PRO A 249 10.51 -6.03 -6.59
C PRO A 249 9.96 -4.66 -6.17
N TYR A 250 10.61 -3.98 -5.23
CA TYR A 250 10.32 -2.58 -4.88
C TYR A 250 10.95 -1.56 -5.86
N LYS A 251 11.57 -2.01 -6.94
CA LYS A 251 12.05 -1.16 -8.04
C LYS A 251 11.41 -1.61 -9.35
N GLY A 252 11.17 -0.65 -10.24
CA GLY A 252 10.58 -0.95 -11.53
C GLY A 252 10.47 0.26 -12.43
N ASN A 253 9.75 0.07 -13.52
CA ASN A 253 9.58 1.09 -14.55
C ASN A 253 8.10 1.11 -14.97
N PHE A 254 7.61 2.28 -15.39
CA PHE A 254 6.28 2.43 -15.99
C PHE A 254 6.31 3.57 -17.02
N LYS A 255 5.23 3.76 -17.76
CA LYS A 255 5.17 4.78 -18.83
C LYS A 255 4.20 5.91 -18.49
N VAL A 256 4.63 7.15 -18.71
CA VAL A 256 3.79 8.34 -18.68
C VAL A 256 4.08 9.15 -19.94
N ASN A 257 3.05 9.50 -20.72
CA ASN A 257 3.19 10.18 -22.01
C ASN A 257 4.21 9.48 -22.95
N ASN A 258 4.14 8.14 -23.01
CA ASN A 258 5.09 7.28 -23.72
C ASN A 258 6.56 7.33 -23.26
N GLU A 259 6.88 8.12 -22.23
CA GLU A 259 8.21 8.15 -21.65
C GLU A 259 8.34 7.13 -20.53
N GLU A 260 9.47 6.45 -20.47
CA GLU A 260 9.79 5.53 -19.38
C GLU A 260 10.21 6.30 -18.13
N VAL A 261 9.60 5.94 -17.01
CA VAL A 261 9.84 6.53 -15.68
C VAL A 261 10.34 5.44 -14.75
N SER A 262 11.46 5.72 -14.07
CA SER A 262 12.00 4.84 -13.04
C SER A 262 11.18 4.97 -11.74
N LEU A 263 10.98 3.86 -11.05
CA LEU A 263 10.23 3.78 -9.81
C LEU A 263 11.08 3.15 -8.71
N ASP A 264 11.29 3.87 -7.60
CA ASP A 264 11.87 3.36 -6.36
C ASP A 264 10.82 3.45 -5.24
N MET A 265 10.37 2.28 -4.76
CA MET A 265 9.36 2.18 -3.72
C MET A 265 10.00 1.85 -2.39
N ARG A 266 9.80 2.74 -1.41
CA ARG A 266 9.94 2.40 0.00
C ARG A 266 8.62 1.94 0.54
N PHE A 267 8.64 0.99 1.47
CA PHE A 267 7.41 0.46 2.05
C PHE A 267 7.54 0.11 3.53
N ILE A 268 6.41 0.15 4.25
CA ILE A 268 6.41 -0.22 5.66
C ILE A 268 6.99 -1.63 5.84
N GLY A 269 8.07 -1.73 6.62
CA GLY A 269 8.77 -2.99 6.88
C GLY A 269 9.96 -3.28 5.97
N ASP A 270 10.27 -2.41 5.01
CA ASP A 270 11.48 -2.51 4.17
C ASP A 270 12.77 -2.09 4.91
N LYS A 271 12.62 -1.56 6.13
CA LYS A 271 13.68 -1.08 7.02
C LYS A 271 14.49 0.08 6.46
N TYR A 272 13.98 0.76 5.43
CA TYR A 272 14.57 1.98 4.91
C TYR A 272 14.38 3.14 5.90
N TYR A 273 13.21 3.19 6.52
CA TYR A 273 12.92 3.97 7.72
C TYR A 273 12.52 3.03 8.85
N ASP A 274 12.57 3.53 10.09
CA ASP A 274 11.90 2.89 11.23
C ASP A 274 10.41 2.64 10.91
N ILE A 275 9.86 1.50 11.35
CA ILE A 275 8.47 1.13 11.04
C ILE A 275 7.46 2.15 11.60
N ALA A 276 7.67 2.66 12.82
CA ALA A 276 6.81 3.66 13.41
C ALA A 276 6.94 4.98 12.65
N TRP A 277 8.17 5.38 12.29
CA TRP A 277 8.40 6.59 11.50
C TRP A 277 7.75 6.52 10.11
N ALA A 278 7.89 5.41 9.37
CA ALA A 278 7.27 5.21 8.07
C ALA A 278 5.73 5.28 8.15
N LYS A 279 5.14 4.68 9.20
CA LYS A 279 3.70 4.76 9.46
C LYS A 279 3.26 6.19 9.73
N GLU A 280 4.00 6.91 10.56
CA GLU A 280 3.67 8.30 10.91
C GLU A 280 3.74 9.21 9.68
N ILE A 281 4.80 9.09 8.87
CA ILE A 281 4.94 9.83 7.60
C ILE A 281 3.72 9.62 6.70
N LEU A 282 3.24 8.37 6.57
CA LEU A 282 2.06 8.05 5.77
C LEU A 282 0.76 8.55 6.40
N GLN A 283 0.66 8.56 7.73
CA GLN A 283 -0.53 9.02 8.44
C GLN A 283 -0.68 10.55 8.41
N THR A 284 0.43 11.28 8.45
CA THR A 284 0.46 12.75 8.52
C THR A 284 0.77 13.43 7.18
N LYS A 285 0.82 12.65 6.09
CA LYS A 285 1.01 13.15 4.72
C LYS A 285 -0.01 14.23 4.35
N MET A 286 0.41 15.16 3.50
CA MET A 286 -0.41 16.28 3.04
C MET A 286 -0.73 16.11 1.56
N LEU A 287 -1.94 16.50 1.16
CA LEU A 287 -2.29 16.58 -0.27
C LEU A 287 -1.91 17.95 -0.82
N ARG A 288 -1.02 18.00 -1.81
CA ARG A 288 -0.64 19.22 -2.54
C ARG A 288 -0.82 18.98 -4.03
N ASN A 289 -1.60 19.81 -4.70
CA ASN A 289 -1.85 19.71 -6.14
C ASN A 289 -2.28 18.29 -6.58
N ASN A 290 -3.14 17.62 -5.80
CA ASN A 290 -3.55 16.23 -6.04
C ASN A 290 -2.43 15.17 -5.87
N VAL A 291 -1.30 15.50 -5.26
CA VAL A 291 -0.22 14.56 -4.94
C VAL A 291 -0.01 14.50 -3.45
N TYR A 292 0.06 13.29 -2.88
CA TYR A 292 0.41 13.14 -1.47
C TYR A 292 1.92 13.33 -1.27
N ILE A 293 2.29 14.19 -0.33
CA ILE A 293 3.67 14.56 0.00
C ILE A 293 3.88 14.52 1.53
N PRO A 294 5.13 14.44 2.03
CA PRO A 294 5.37 14.47 3.46
C PRO A 294 5.01 15.84 4.07
N ARG A 295 4.58 15.85 5.34
CA ARG A 295 4.56 17.07 6.15
C ARG A 295 5.96 17.70 6.20
N LYS A 296 6.07 19.03 6.30
CA LYS A 296 7.35 19.75 6.14
C LYS A 296 8.48 19.24 7.05
N ASP A 297 8.18 18.96 8.31
CA ASP A 297 9.12 18.40 9.30
C ASP A 297 9.56 16.97 8.93
N HIS A 298 8.62 16.10 8.56
CA HIS A 298 8.95 14.78 8.04
C HIS A 298 9.77 14.86 6.75
N TYR A 299 9.48 15.83 5.88
CA TYR A 299 10.26 16.04 4.67
C TYR A 299 11.70 16.43 5.02
N PHE A 300 11.89 17.36 5.95
CA PHE A 300 13.20 17.77 6.43
C PHE A 300 14.00 16.57 6.98
N TYR A 301 13.45 15.84 7.95
CA TYR A 301 14.18 14.75 8.60
C TYR A 301 14.38 13.54 7.68
N SER A 302 13.41 13.19 6.83
CA SER A 302 13.56 12.08 5.87
C SER A 302 14.55 12.41 4.76
N LEU A 303 14.60 13.67 4.30
CA LEU A 303 15.59 14.11 3.32
C LEU A 303 16.99 14.19 3.92
N LEU A 304 17.13 14.70 5.15
CA LEU A 304 18.41 14.73 5.87
C LEU A 304 18.93 13.31 6.08
N PHE A 305 18.07 12.41 6.55
CA PHE A 305 18.40 11.00 6.72
C PHE A 305 18.82 10.36 5.40
N HIS A 306 18.06 10.55 4.33
CA HIS A 306 18.41 10.07 3.00
C HIS A 306 19.79 10.57 2.54
N ALA A 307 20.02 11.88 2.64
CA ALA A 307 21.22 12.53 2.14
C ALA A 307 22.48 12.16 2.94
N LYS A 308 22.35 11.97 4.26
CA LYS A 308 23.48 11.77 5.16
C LYS A 308 23.72 10.32 5.57
N VAL A 309 22.66 9.54 5.74
CA VAL A 309 22.75 8.13 6.15
C VAL A 309 22.83 7.20 4.95
N GLN A 310 22.08 7.51 3.88
CA GLN A 310 21.80 6.55 2.79
C GLN A 310 22.43 6.92 1.43
N LYS A 311 23.25 7.97 1.40
CA LYS A 311 23.99 8.41 0.21
C LYS A 311 25.44 8.72 0.57
N PRO A 312 26.38 8.45 -0.35
CA PRO A 312 27.80 8.72 -0.12
C PRO A 312 28.14 10.21 -0.16
N LYS A 313 27.30 11.03 -0.80
CA LYS A 313 27.46 12.48 -0.91
C LYS A 313 26.09 13.15 -0.94
N VAL A 314 26.02 14.34 -0.35
CA VAL A 314 24.83 15.20 -0.40
C VAL A 314 24.75 15.88 -1.76
N LYS A 315 23.60 15.77 -2.43
CA LYS A 315 23.35 16.51 -3.69
C LYS A 315 23.13 17.99 -3.37
N ALA A 316 23.66 18.89 -4.19
CA ALA A 316 23.50 20.34 -4.02
C ALA A 316 22.02 20.75 -3.86
N LYS A 317 21.12 20.23 -4.71
CA LYS A 317 19.67 20.50 -4.60
C LYS A 317 19.06 20.14 -3.24
N TYR A 318 19.61 19.15 -2.53
CA TYR A 318 19.10 18.78 -1.20
C TYR A 318 19.51 19.79 -0.14
N ILE A 319 20.65 20.46 -0.32
CA ILE A 319 21.12 21.52 0.57
C ILE A 319 20.13 22.69 0.54
N ASP A 320 19.77 23.15 -0.65
CA ASP A 320 18.81 24.25 -0.84
C ASP A 320 17.43 23.92 -0.25
N ILE A 321 16.96 22.68 -0.45
CA ILE A 321 15.68 22.21 0.09
C ILE A 321 15.72 22.15 1.62
N LEU A 322 16.78 21.58 2.20
CA LEU A 322 16.94 21.48 3.66
C LEU A 322 17.02 22.87 4.31
N GLU A 323 17.76 23.80 3.70
CA GLU A 323 17.84 25.18 4.18
C GLU A 323 16.47 25.88 4.16
N LYS A 324 15.73 25.74 3.06
CA LYS A 324 14.37 26.30 2.95
C LYS A 324 13.43 25.70 3.99
N LEU A 325 13.44 24.39 4.16
CA LEU A 325 12.61 23.71 5.15
C LEU A 325 12.97 24.12 6.58
N ALA A 326 14.26 24.26 6.89
CA ALA A 326 14.72 24.73 8.20
C ALA A 326 14.22 26.15 8.50
N LYS A 327 14.28 27.05 7.51
CA LYS A 327 13.73 28.42 7.63
C LYS A 327 12.22 28.38 7.85
N ASP A 328 11.49 27.63 7.03
CA ASP A 328 10.02 27.48 7.13
C ASP A 328 9.55 26.91 8.48
N LEU A 329 10.39 26.10 9.14
CA LEU A 329 10.12 25.44 10.42
C LEU A 329 10.74 26.18 11.62
N ASN A 330 11.40 27.32 11.40
CA ASN A 330 12.15 28.06 12.42
C ASN A 330 13.20 27.20 13.16
N PHE A 331 13.90 26.33 12.44
CA PHE A 331 15.01 25.53 12.97
C PHE A 331 16.29 26.36 13.02
N GLU A 332 16.34 27.36 13.91
CA GLU A 332 17.49 28.26 14.07
C GLU A 332 18.79 27.52 14.43
N TRP A 333 18.65 26.36 15.06
CA TRP A 333 19.72 25.44 15.43
C TRP A 333 20.31 24.67 14.23
N TYR A 334 19.60 24.61 13.09
CA TYR A 334 20.12 23.98 11.88
C TYR A 334 20.95 24.98 11.09
N LYS A 335 22.15 24.55 10.73
CA LYS A 335 23.16 25.36 10.03
C LYS A 335 23.63 24.58 8.81
N THR A 336 23.26 25.05 7.62
CA THR A 336 23.55 24.37 6.34
C THR A 336 25.05 24.16 6.12
N GLU A 337 25.89 25.07 6.60
CA GLU A 337 27.35 24.96 6.56
C GLU A 337 27.90 23.74 7.33
N LYS A 338 27.10 23.13 8.21
CA LYS A 338 27.46 21.91 8.95
C LYS A 338 27.03 20.63 8.24
N ILE A 339 26.43 20.68 7.05
CA ILE A 339 25.89 19.49 6.37
C ILE A 339 26.96 18.42 6.09
N GLU A 340 28.21 18.82 5.86
CA GLU A 340 29.34 17.90 5.67
C GLU A 340 29.93 17.38 6.99
N ASN A 341 29.51 17.92 8.14
CA ASN A 341 29.94 17.45 9.44
C ASN A 341 29.04 16.30 9.92
N ASP A 342 29.52 15.07 9.72
CA ASP A 342 28.80 13.85 10.09
C ASP A 342 28.49 13.75 11.59
N ILE A 343 29.35 14.29 12.47
CA ILE A 343 29.09 14.30 13.92
C ILE A 343 27.90 15.19 14.23
N ALA A 344 27.89 16.41 13.68
CA ALA A 344 26.79 17.36 13.90
C ALA A 344 25.46 16.82 13.34
N MET A 345 25.48 16.28 12.11
CA MET A 345 24.28 15.71 11.49
C MET A 345 23.80 14.45 12.21
N GLY A 346 24.72 13.59 12.67
CA GLY A 346 24.40 12.42 13.48
C GLY A 346 23.78 12.77 14.83
N GLN A 347 24.25 13.84 15.49
CA GLN A 347 23.65 14.34 16.73
C GLN A 347 22.22 14.87 16.52
N ILE A 348 21.98 15.63 15.44
CA ILE A 348 20.65 16.13 15.09
C ILE A 348 19.68 14.98 14.84
N LEU A 349 20.06 14.01 14.00
CA LEU A 349 19.23 12.86 13.69
C LEU A 349 19.00 11.99 14.94
N ASN A 350 20.02 11.77 15.77
CA ASN A 350 19.85 11.04 17.02
C ASN A 350 18.88 11.76 17.98
N GLY A 351 18.97 13.08 18.11
CA GLY A 351 18.04 13.88 18.92
C GLY A 351 16.59 13.68 18.47
N TYR A 352 16.34 13.76 17.16
CA TYR A 352 15.04 13.48 16.57
C TYR A 352 14.57 12.05 16.86
N PHE A 353 15.41 11.04 16.56
CA PHE A 353 15.08 9.63 16.81
C PHE A 353 14.79 9.36 18.29
N ARG A 354 15.53 9.97 19.22
CA ARG A 354 15.30 9.83 20.67
C ARG A 354 13.99 10.43 21.11
N SER A 355 13.66 11.62 20.60
CA SER A 355 12.40 12.29 20.93
C SER A 355 11.16 11.51 20.45
N GLN A 356 11.28 10.85 19.30
CA GLN A 356 10.16 10.12 18.68
C GLN A 356 10.15 8.62 18.99
N GLY A 357 11.20 8.09 19.65
CA GLY A 357 11.34 6.67 19.94
C GLY A 357 11.63 5.79 18.72
N TYR A 358 12.24 6.35 17.66
CA TYR A 358 12.60 5.61 16.44
C TYR A 358 13.97 4.93 16.56
N PHE A 359 14.19 3.89 15.75
CA PHE A 359 15.45 3.15 15.66
C PHE A 359 15.98 3.04 14.23
N TYR A 360 17.30 3.05 14.09
CA TYR A 360 17.94 2.67 12.84
C TYR A 360 17.89 1.14 12.66
N GLU A 361 17.50 0.73 11.47
CA GLU A 361 17.58 -0.65 10.99
C GLU A 361 18.33 -0.68 9.65
N ASN A 362 18.94 -1.82 9.33
CA ASN A 362 19.53 -2.00 8.01
C ASN A 362 18.42 -2.26 6.99
N PRO A 363 18.36 -1.50 5.88
CA PRO A 363 17.40 -1.72 4.81
C PRO A 363 17.49 -3.13 4.24
N ILE A 364 16.35 -3.67 3.78
CA ILE A 364 16.32 -4.93 3.03
C ILE A 364 17.08 -4.78 1.70
N ASP A 365 17.04 -3.60 1.09
CA ASP A 365 17.85 -3.27 -0.08
C ASP A 365 19.32 -3.12 0.31
N ARG A 366 20.10 -4.18 0.06
CA ARG A 366 21.54 -4.22 0.33
C ARG A 366 22.37 -3.23 -0.50
N ALA A 367 21.80 -2.66 -1.56
CA ALA A 367 22.47 -1.65 -2.38
C ALA A 367 22.37 -0.24 -1.77
N VAL A 368 21.57 -0.04 -0.71
CA VAL A 368 21.50 1.24 -0.02
C VAL A 368 22.83 1.49 0.70
N TYR A 369 23.45 2.63 0.40
CA TYR A 369 24.69 3.06 1.07
C TYR A 369 24.44 3.23 2.57
N LYS A 370 25.47 2.97 3.39
CA LYS A 370 25.40 3.07 4.84
C LYS A 370 26.53 3.96 5.35
N ASN A 371 26.20 5.16 5.77
CA ASN A 371 27.17 6.06 6.39
C ASN A 371 27.42 5.67 7.86
N GLU A 372 28.39 4.77 8.10
CA GLU A 372 28.69 4.26 9.43
C GLU A 372 29.13 5.35 10.42
N SER A 373 29.69 6.47 9.93
CA SER A 373 30.09 7.61 10.76
C SER A 373 28.87 8.29 11.42
N ILE A 374 27.70 8.21 10.79
CA ILE A 374 26.44 8.78 11.28
C ILE A 374 25.61 7.73 11.98
N ILE A 375 25.54 6.51 11.43
CA ILE A 375 24.76 5.40 12.00
C ILE A 375 25.15 5.13 13.45
N LYS A 376 26.43 5.28 13.82
CA LYS A 376 26.89 5.11 15.21
C LYS A 376 26.22 6.02 16.24
N PHE A 377 25.65 7.16 15.80
CA PHE A 377 24.90 8.05 16.68
C PHE A 377 23.43 7.63 16.83
N LEU A 378 22.88 6.88 15.87
CA LEU A 378 21.46 6.55 15.86
C LEU A 378 21.14 5.41 16.83
N GLN A 379 19.98 5.52 17.48
CA GLN A 379 19.49 4.45 18.35
C GLN A 379 19.34 3.14 17.57
N ASN A 380 19.75 2.03 18.18
CA ASN A 380 19.61 0.70 17.59
C ASN A 380 18.72 -0.17 18.48
N ASN A 381 17.79 -0.90 17.87
CA ASN A 381 16.79 -1.72 18.56
C ASN A 381 17.40 -2.93 19.32
N LYS A 382 18.71 -3.19 19.16
CA LYS A 382 19.43 -4.26 19.89
C LYS A 382 19.22 -4.20 21.42
N PHE A 383 19.07 -3.00 22.01
CA PHE A 383 18.82 -2.86 23.45
C PHE A 383 17.39 -3.22 23.89
N SER A 384 16.38 -3.02 23.04
CA SER A 384 14.98 -3.32 23.38
C SER A 384 14.70 -4.83 23.29
N LEU A 385 15.26 -5.50 22.28
CA LEU A 385 15.19 -6.95 22.12
C LEU A 385 15.95 -7.68 23.24
N TYR A 386 17.10 -7.17 23.67
CA TYR A 386 17.84 -7.70 24.82
C TYR A 386 17.05 -7.56 26.13
N LYS A 387 16.38 -6.42 26.36
CA LYS A 387 15.47 -6.25 27.51
C LYS A 387 14.27 -7.20 27.47
N LEU A 388 13.65 -7.39 26.31
CA LEU A 388 12.54 -8.34 26.13
C LEU A 388 12.99 -9.80 26.32
N TRP A 389 14.18 -10.14 25.83
CA TRP A 389 14.79 -11.45 26.02
C TRP A 389 15.16 -11.72 27.48
N LEU A 390 15.78 -10.74 28.17
CA LEU A 390 16.04 -10.79 29.60
C LEU A 390 14.76 -10.92 30.42
N LYS A 391 13.70 -10.18 30.07
CA LYS A 391 12.41 -10.29 30.75
C LYS A 391 11.80 -11.68 30.57
N LYS A 392 11.87 -12.25 29.36
CA LYS A 392 11.46 -13.66 29.10
C LYS A 392 12.28 -14.68 29.89
N ILE A 393 13.59 -14.46 30.03
CA ILE A 393 14.45 -15.31 30.86
C ILE A 393 14.10 -15.16 32.33
N GLU A 394 13.95 -13.94 32.85
CA GLU A 394 13.51 -13.71 34.23
C GLU A 394 12.16 -14.40 34.50
N THR A 395 11.19 -14.30 33.59
CA THR A 395 9.89 -14.98 33.72
C THR A 395 10.03 -16.50 33.70
N ARG A 396 10.91 -17.07 32.86
CA ARG A 396 11.17 -18.52 32.85
C ARG A 396 11.94 -18.98 34.07
N VAL A 397 12.93 -18.23 34.53
CA VAL A 397 13.71 -18.55 35.73
C VAL A 397 12.84 -18.48 36.99
N LEU A 398 11.90 -17.53 37.07
CA LEU A 398 10.89 -17.44 38.15
C LEU A 398 9.93 -18.63 38.21
N ILE A 399 9.72 -19.34 37.09
CA ILE A 399 8.87 -20.54 37.04
C ILE A 399 9.62 -21.78 37.58
N TYR A 400 10.95 -21.82 37.45
CA TYR A 400 11.75 -23.01 37.79
C TYR A 400 12.62 -22.86 39.05
N PHE A 401 12.77 -21.66 39.60
CA PHE A 401 13.61 -21.42 40.78
C PHE A 401 12.85 -20.69 41.89
N PRO A 402 12.98 -21.13 43.16
CA PRO A 402 12.40 -20.43 44.31
C PRO A 402 12.89 -18.98 44.38
N THR A 403 12.01 -18.05 44.77
CA THR A 403 12.28 -16.60 44.86
C THR A 403 13.55 -16.21 45.63
N ARG A 404 13.97 -17.03 46.61
CA ARG A 404 15.23 -16.88 47.36
C ARG A 404 16.51 -17.07 46.53
N VAL A 405 16.49 -17.89 45.47
CA VAL A 405 17.66 -18.10 44.59
C VAL A 405 17.87 -16.89 43.68
N ILE A 406 16.77 -16.31 43.20
CA ILE A 406 16.77 -15.13 42.30
C ILE A 406 17.19 -13.87 43.05
N SER A 407 16.81 -13.72 44.34
CA SER A 407 17.27 -12.59 45.16
C SER A 407 18.79 -12.63 45.41
N ASN A 408 19.39 -13.82 45.55
CA ASN A 408 20.84 -13.97 45.74
C ASN A 408 21.63 -13.68 44.45
N LEU A 409 21.12 -14.10 43.28
CA LEU A 409 21.72 -13.77 41.98
C LEU A 409 21.66 -12.26 41.66
N LYS A 410 20.55 -11.59 41.98
CA LYS A 410 20.45 -10.11 41.85
C LYS A 410 21.42 -9.37 42.77
N ARG A 411 21.73 -9.93 43.95
CA ARG A 411 22.67 -9.36 44.92
C ARG A 411 24.13 -9.52 44.49
N LEU A 412 24.47 -10.59 43.77
CA LEU A 412 25.77 -10.82 43.15
C LEU A 412 26.02 -9.91 41.93
N ARG A 413 24.98 -9.59 41.16
CA ARG A 413 25.06 -8.68 39.99
C ARG A 413 25.33 -7.22 40.35
N ASN A 414 25.07 -6.79 41.58
CA ASN A 414 25.35 -5.42 42.04
C ASN A 414 26.74 -5.29 42.70
N LYS A 415 27.56 -6.34 42.68
CA LYS A 415 28.94 -6.35 43.20
C LYS A 415 30.01 -6.40 42.10
N PHE A 416 29.59 -6.39 40.83
CA PHE A 416 30.40 -6.26 39.62
C PHE A 416 29.70 -5.27 38.70
#